data_AF-A0A523TJZ8-F1
#
_entry.id   AF-A0A523TJZ8-F1
#
_cell.length_a   1.000
_cell.length_b   1.000
_cell.length_c   1.000
_cell.angle_alpha   90.00
_cell.angle_beta   90.00
_cell.angle_gamma   90.00
#
_symmetry.space_group_name_H-M   'P 1'
#
loop_
_entity.id
_entity.type
_entity.pdbx_description
1 polymer ?
#
loop_
_entity_poly.entity_id
_entity_poly.type
_entity_poly.pdbx_seq_one_letter_code
_entity_poly.pdbx_strand_id
1 'polypeptide(L)'
;MILLSVEREERNIIKKEIKYANLIVLQKNPNRSMNSLSGSKKYREKRLSLLMHPMRREIYQLVCETPGSYFYEIVSALAAPQGTLSWHLRMLEKDGLINSQKFGGKRLFYPKMLRSESAERAFAILKNNTAAKVFDHIINNPGCYQTEIAEKFSIHHDTVRHHILRLSEAELIDVIRDGRTVKYFPGELGKELINGSLNVLTERYIRFLIDKLEEGCMSPEILERDLHSISLRIECPNSEDISLKIQLGPWETTLDVEEEEEEKKES
;
A
#
# COMPACT_ATOMS: atom_id res chain seq x y z
N MET A 1 11.66 33.20 -7.64
CA MET A 1 10.77 34.01 -6.77
C MET A 1 9.36 33.42 -6.63
N ILE A 2 8.86 32.64 -7.60
CA ILE A 2 7.54 32.00 -7.55
C ILE A 2 7.52 30.77 -6.62
N LEU A 3 8.55 29.92 -6.61
CA LEU A 3 8.63 28.73 -5.73
C LEU A 3 8.55 29.07 -4.22
N LEU A 4 9.17 30.17 -3.78
CA LEU A 4 9.15 30.59 -2.37
C LEU A 4 7.78 31.13 -1.92
N SER A 5 6.92 31.52 -2.85
CA SER A 5 5.56 31.97 -2.53
C SER A 5 4.60 30.78 -2.35
N VAL A 6 4.75 29.74 -3.16
CA VAL A 6 3.93 28.51 -3.08
C VAL A 6 4.19 27.76 -1.76
N GLU A 7 5.46 27.59 -1.35
CA GLU A 7 5.77 26.93 -0.07
C GLU A 7 5.33 27.71 1.17
N ARG A 8 5.10 29.03 1.05
CA ARG A 8 4.57 29.86 2.14
C ARG A 8 3.06 29.72 2.28
N GLU A 9 2.35 29.53 1.17
CA GLU A 9 0.90 29.28 1.16
C GLU A 9 0.55 27.89 1.69
N GLU A 10 1.27 26.85 1.26
CA GLU A 10 1.06 25.48 1.74
C GLU A 10 1.32 25.33 3.25
N ARG A 11 2.40 25.94 3.76
CA ARG A 11 2.69 25.96 5.21
C ARG A 11 1.64 26.69 6.03
N ASN A 12 0.97 27.70 5.46
CA ASN A 12 -0.10 28.43 6.12
C ASN A 12 -1.42 27.65 6.12
N ILE A 13 -1.70 26.87 5.08
CA ILE A 13 -2.87 25.97 5.01
C ILE A 13 -2.73 24.85 6.05
N ILE A 14 -1.56 24.21 6.13
CA ILE A 14 -1.27 23.14 7.09
C ILE A 14 -1.36 23.66 8.54
N LYS A 15 -0.83 24.86 8.83
CA LYS A 15 -0.96 25.48 10.17
C LYS A 15 -2.41 25.82 10.52
N LYS A 16 -3.25 26.15 9.54
CA LYS A 16 -4.67 26.46 9.74
C LYS A 16 -5.46 25.18 10.01
N GLU A 17 -5.19 24.10 9.29
CA GLU A 17 -5.84 22.79 9.50
C GLU A 17 -5.47 22.16 10.85
N ILE A 18 -4.21 22.24 11.27
CA ILE A 18 -3.77 21.78 12.61
C ILE A 18 -4.45 22.59 13.73
N LYS A 19 -4.65 23.91 13.54
CA LYS A 19 -5.37 24.76 14.50
C LYS A 19 -6.87 24.41 14.57
N TYR A 20 -7.50 24.04 13.46
CA TYR A 20 -8.90 23.60 13.44
C TYR A 20 -9.08 22.20 14.04
N ALA A 21 -8.14 21.28 13.82
CA ALA A 21 -8.14 19.95 14.43
C ALA A 21 -8.03 20.03 15.96
N ASN A 22 -7.16 20.89 16.49
CA ASN A 22 -7.01 21.07 17.93
C ASN A 22 -8.20 21.80 18.60
N LEU A 23 -8.96 22.61 17.85
CA LEU A 23 -10.15 23.29 18.37
C LEU A 23 -11.34 22.33 18.55
N ILE A 24 -11.42 21.26 17.75
CA ILE A 24 -12.50 20.27 17.80
C ILE A 24 -12.30 19.28 18.97
N VAL A 25 -11.05 18.99 19.33
CA VAL A 25 -10.72 18.08 20.45
C VAL A 25 -11.10 18.68 21.81
N LEU A 26 -11.16 20.01 21.96
CA LEU A 26 -11.40 20.68 23.25
C LEU A 26 -12.88 21.01 23.57
N GLN A 27 -13.85 20.65 22.71
CA GLN A 27 -15.27 21.00 22.93
C GLN A 27 -16.22 19.84 23.29
N LYS A 28 -15.73 18.65 23.61
CA LYS A 28 -16.59 17.55 24.09
C LYS A 28 -16.12 16.94 25.41
N ASN A 29 -16.35 17.65 26.52
CA ASN A 29 -16.95 17.07 27.73
C ASN A 29 -17.19 18.14 28.81
N PRO A 30 -18.46 18.51 29.04
CA PRO A 30 -18.89 18.68 30.41
C PRO A 30 -20.23 17.96 30.67
N ASN A 31 -20.24 17.16 31.74
CA ASN A 31 -21.41 16.59 32.42
C ASN A 31 -22.23 15.52 31.69
N ARG A 32 -22.14 14.28 32.20
CA ARG A 32 -23.34 13.42 32.33
C ARG A 32 -23.42 12.78 33.72
N SER A 33 -24.31 13.41 34.49
CA SER A 33 -24.98 12.97 35.71
C SER A 33 -25.12 11.45 35.87
N MET A 34 -24.81 10.97 37.08
CA MET A 34 -25.42 9.79 37.68
C MET A 34 -26.95 9.84 37.49
N ASN A 35 -27.53 8.73 37.04
CA ASN A 35 -28.86 8.32 37.46
C ASN A 35 -28.95 6.80 37.37
N SER A 36 -29.26 6.22 38.53
CA SER A 36 -29.78 4.88 38.71
C SER A 36 -30.99 4.65 37.82
N LEU A 37 -31.11 3.46 37.23
CA LEU A 37 -32.35 2.68 37.17
C LEU A 37 -32.04 1.28 36.61
N SER A 38 -32.52 0.31 37.37
CA SER A 38 -32.56 -1.12 37.16
C SER A 38 -32.95 -1.54 35.74
N GLY A 39 -32.20 -2.49 35.19
CA GLY A 39 -32.54 -3.18 33.96
C GLY A 39 -31.29 -3.81 33.38
N SER A 40 -31.16 -5.12 33.53
CA SER A 40 -30.04 -5.96 33.10
C SER A 40 -29.71 -5.77 31.61
N LYS A 41 -28.93 -4.73 31.28
CA LYS A 41 -28.30 -4.57 29.97
C LYS A 41 -27.15 -5.56 29.92
N LYS A 42 -27.41 -6.71 29.30
CA LYS A 42 -26.38 -7.56 28.69
C LYS A 42 -25.40 -6.64 27.96
N TYR A 43 -24.20 -6.46 28.51
CA TYR A 43 -23.07 -6.00 27.72
C TYR A 43 -22.97 -6.98 26.55
N ARG A 44 -23.32 -6.55 25.34
CA ARG A 44 -22.87 -7.25 24.13
C ARG A 44 -21.35 -7.22 24.26
N GLU A 45 -20.71 -8.36 24.51
CA GLU A 45 -19.26 -8.51 24.41
C GLU A 45 -18.84 -7.89 23.08
N LYS A 46 -18.25 -6.71 23.14
CA LYS A 46 -17.74 -6.05 21.95
C LYS A 46 -16.61 -6.93 21.45
N ARG A 47 -16.75 -7.44 20.22
CA ARG A 47 -15.70 -8.25 19.59
C ARG A 47 -14.47 -7.35 19.45
N LEU A 48 -13.34 -7.81 19.99
CA LEU A 48 -12.04 -7.16 19.79
C LEU A 48 -11.71 -7.12 18.30
N SER A 49 -11.00 -6.09 17.86
CA SER A 49 -10.47 -5.99 16.50
C SER A 49 -9.71 -7.27 16.12
N LEU A 50 -9.85 -7.70 14.87
CA LEU A 50 -9.13 -8.88 14.38
C LEU A 50 -7.61 -8.71 14.45
N LEU A 51 -7.10 -7.48 14.36
CA LEU A 51 -5.69 -7.19 14.41
C LEU A 51 -5.06 -7.48 15.78
N MET A 52 -5.84 -7.73 16.84
CA MET A 52 -5.31 -8.13 18.15
C MET A 52 -4.65 -9.50 18.17
N HIS A 53 -4.92 -10.35 17.18
CA HIS A 53 -4.24 -11.64 17.08
C HIS A 53 -2.89 -11.48 16.36
N PRO A 54 -1.77 -11.99 16.93
CA PRO A 54 -0.41 -11.77 16.41
C PRO A 54 -0.28 -12.11 14.92
N MET A 55 -0.65 -13.34 14.52
CA MET A 55 -0.59 -13.73 13.11
C MET A 55 -1.46 -12.87 12.17
N ARG A 56 -2.63 -12.38 12.61
CA ARG A 56 -3.46 -11.51 11.75
C ARG A 56 -2.82 -10.14 11.57
N ARG A 57 -2.16 -9.65 12.61
CA ARG A 57 -1.36 -8.43 12.58
C ARG A 57 -0.18 -8.58 11.62
N GLU A 58 0.57 -9.67 11.73
CA GLU A 58 1.70 -9.98 10.85
C GLU A 58 1.28 -10.11 9.38
N ILE A 59 0.17 -10.84 9.11
CA ILE A 59 -0.40 -10.92 7.75
C ILE A 59 -0.77 -9.53 7.25
N TYR A 60 -1.46 -8.74 8.07
CA TYR A 60 -1.92 -7.40 7.68
C TYR A 60 -0.74 -6.46 7.41
N GLN A 61 0.28 -6.45 8.27
CA GLN A 61 1.52 -5.71 8.06
C GLN A 61 2.18 -6.13 6.75
N LEU A 62 2.40 -7.44 6.55
CA LEU A 62 3.04 -7.95 5.36
C LEU A 62 2.33 -7.51 4.08
N VAL A 63 0.99 -7.61 4.00
CA VAL A 63 0.27 -7.19 2.77
C VAL A 63 0.26 -5.67 2.57
N CYS A 64 0.42 -4.88 3.63
CA CYS A 64 0.63 -3.44 3.50
C CYS A 64 1.99 -3.12 2.90
N GLU A 65 3.03 -3.77 3.40
CA GLU A 65 4.44 -3.49 3.10
C GLU A 65 4.91 -4.15 1.80
N THR A 66 4.29 -5.26 1.40
CA THR A 66 4.60 -5.99 0.16
C THR A 66 3.44 -5.89 -0.83
N PRO A 67 3.41 -4.86 -1.68
CA PRO A 67 2.36 -4.68 -2.67
C PRO A 67 2.35 -5.83 -3.70
N GLY A 68 1.17 -6.16 -4.24
CA GLY A 68 1.04 -7.23 -5.24
C GLY A 68 1.36 -8.63 -4.69
N SER A 69 1.19 -8.86 -3.39
CA SER A 69 1.50 -10.15 -2.75
C SER A 69 0.47 -11.23 -3.04
N TYR A 70 0.93 -12.39 -3.53
CA TYR A 70 0.09 -13.57 -3.74
C TYR A 70 0.13 -14.54 -2.55
N PHE A 71 -0.86 -15.43 -2.46
CA PHE A 71 -1.01 -16.36 -1.35
C PHE A 71 0.29 -17.06 -0.92
N TYR A 72 1.02 -17.64 -1.88
CA TYR A 72 2.25 -18.40 -1.57
C TYR A 72 3.45 -17.52 -1.19
N GLU A 73 3.50 -16.25 -1.61
CA GLU A 73 4.49 -15.30 -1.06
C GLU A 73 4.24 -15.08 0.43
N ILE A 74 2.97 -14.91 0.82
CA ILE A 74 2.58 -14.72 2.22
C ILE A 74 2.88 -15.98 3.04
N VAL A 75 2.60 -17.18 2.48
CA VAL A 75 2.98 -18.46 3.11
C VAL A 75 4.49 -18.51 3.35
N SER A 76 5.28 -18.18 2.32
CA SER A 76 6.73 -18.25 2.38
C SER A 76 7.32 -17.25 3.37
N ALA A 77 6.85 -16.00 3.34
CA ALA A 77 7.35 -14.91 4.18
C ALA A 77 7.04 -15.13 5.67
N LEU A 78 5.89 -15.73 6.00
CA LEU A 78 5.47 -15.96 7.39
C LEU A 78 5.77 -17.39 7.89
N ALA A 79 6.37 -18.25 7.06
CA ALA A 79 6.56 -19.68 7.33
C ALA A 79 5.29 -20.38 7.88
N ALA A 80 4.11 -19.94 7.43
CA ALA A 80 2.83 -20.33 8.02
C ALA A 80 2.20 -21.54 7.29
N PRO A 81 1.56 -22.49 8.01
CA PRO A 81 0.80 -23.56 7.36
C PRO A 81 -0.32 -23.00 6.47
N GLN A 82 -0.48 -23.54 5.25
CA GLN A 82 -1.43 -23.02 4.25
C GLN A 82 -2.88 -22.95 4.75
N GLY A 83 -3.36 -23.98 5.45
CA GLY A 83 -4.72 -24.02 5.99
C GLY A 83 -4.95 -22.94 7.04
N THR A 84 -3.95 -22.72 7.90
CA THR A 84 -3.92 -21.65 8.89
C THR A 84 -3.97 -20.29 8.18
N LEU A 85 -3.05 -20.01 7.26
CA LEU A 85 -3.05 -18.73 6.54
C LEU A 85 -4.38 -18.48 5.80
N SER A 86 -4.92 -19.50 5.13
CA SER A 86 -6.21 -19.42 4.43
C SER A 86 -7.35 -19.01 5.36
N TRP A 87 -7.39 -19.56 6.58
CA TRP A 87 -8.37 -19.17 7.59
C TRP A 87 -8.23 -17.70 7.98
N HIS A 88 -7.01 -17.25 8.28
CA HIS A 88 -6.77 -15.88 8.73
C HIS A 88 -7.02 -14.84 7.64
N LEU A 89 -6.60 -15.10 6.40
CA LEU A 89 -6.93 -14.24 5.25
C LEU A 89 -8.44 -14.14 5.03
N ARG A 90 -9.18 -15.26 5.13
CA ARG A 90 -10.65 -15.24 5.02
C ARG A 90 -11.29 -14.40 6.11
N MET A 91 -10.78 -14.44 7.34
CA MET A 91 -11.30 -13.62 8.44
C MET A 91 -11.03 -12.13 8.20
N LEU A 92 -9.81 -11.76 7.80
CA LEU A 92 -9.44 -10.38 7.47
C LEU A 92 -10.26 -9.83 6.29
N GLU A 93 -10.49 -10.64 5.27
CA GLU A 93 -11.29 -10.28 4.10
C GLU A 93 -12.76 -10.08 4.48
N LYS A 94 -13.33 -10.98 5.28
CA LYS A 94 -14.71 -10.87 5.77
C LYS A 94 -14.94 -9.64 6.64
N ASP A 95 -13.94 -9.25 7.42
CA ASP A 95 -13.98 -8.04 8.25
C ASP A 95 -13.82 -6.74 7.43
N GLY A 96 -13.30 -6.87 6.20
CA GLY A 96 -13.04 -5.75 5.30
C GLY A 96 -11.74 -5.02 5.62
N LEU A 97 -10.79 -5.65 6.31
CA LEU A 97 -9.42 -5.15 6.49
C LEU A 97 -8.61 -5.31 5.20
N ILE A 98 -8.81 -6.41 4.48
CA ILE A 98 -8.13 -6.69 3.21
C ILE A 98 -9.16 -6.98 2.11
N ASN A 99 -8.74 -6.75 0.87
CA ASN A 99 -9.40 -7.22 -0.33
C ASN A 99 -8.54 -8.29 -1.01
N SER A 100 -9.11 -8.94 -2.02
CA SER A 100 -8.36 -9.80 -2.91
C SER A 100 -8.89 -9.79 -4.33
N GLN A 101 -8.04 -10.12 -5.29
CA GLN A 101 -8.40 -10.19 -6.70
C GLN A 101 -7.62 -11.30 -7.43
N LYS A 102 -8.16 -11.79 -8.54
CA LYS A 102 -7.44 -12.73 -9.41
C LYS A 102 -6.63 -11.96 -10.44
N PHE A 103 -5.35 -12.28 -10.54
CA PHE A 103 -4.45 -11.68 -11.51
C PHE A 103 -3.36 -12.68 -11.92
N GLY A 104 -3.14 -12.88 -13.23
CA GLY A 104 -2.12 -13.80 -13.74
C GLY A 104 -2.25 -15.24 -13.23
N GLY A 105 -3.49 -15.73 -13.05
CA GLY A 105 -3.77 -17.06 -12.48
C GLY A 105 -3.55 -17.19 -10.97
N LYS A 106 -3.09 -16.13 -10.31
CA LYS A 106 -2.87 -16.07 -8.85
C LYS A 106 -3.93 -15.20 -8.18
N ARG A 107 -4.07 -15.33 -6.86
CA ARG A 107 -4.92 -14.43 -6.04
C ARG A 107 -4.01 -13.49 -5.26
N LEU A 108 -4.14 -12.19 -5.51
CA LEU A 108 -3.46 -11.13 -4.78
C LEU A 108 -4.28 -10.77 -3.55
N PHE A 109 -3.60 -10.44 -2.45
CA PHE A 109 -4.22 -9.94 -1.21
C PHE A 109 -3.61 -8.61 -0.85
N TYR A 110 -4.45 -7.66 -0.44
CA TYR A 110 -4.02 -6.30 -0.19
C TYR A 110 -4.91 -5.56 0.79
N PRO A 111 -4.37 -4.59 1.54
CA PRO A 111 -5.14 -3.79 2.49
C PRO A 111 -6.20 -2.95 1.79
N LYS A 112 -7.40 -2.96 2.36
CA LYS A 112 -8.48 -2.08 1.91
C LYS A 112 -8.11 -0.63 2.20
N MET A 113 -8.51 0.28 1.34
CA MET A 113 -8.33 1.74 1.47
C MET A 113 -6.88 2.25 1.42
N LEU A 114 -5.87 1.38 1.37
CA LEU A 114 -4.47 1.79 1.21
C LEU A 114 -4.13 1.99 -0.27
N ARG A 115 -4.40 0.97 -1.09
CA ARG A 115 -4.06 0.93 -2.52
C ARG A 115 -5.23 0.42 -3.35
N SER A 116 -5.29 0.85 -4.61
CA SER A 116 -6.31 0.42 -5.57
C SER A 116 -5.98 -0.94 -6.17
N GLU A 117 -6.99 -1.65 -6.67
CA GLU A 117 -6.80 -2.90 -7.43
C GLU A 117 -5.83 -2.72 -8.61
N SER A 118 -5.90 -1.59 -9.32
CA SER A 118 -4.98 -1.28 -10.42
C SER A 118 -3.55 -1.13 -9.94
N ALA A 119 -3.31 -0.41 -8.84
CA ALA A 119 -1.98 -0.28 -8.24
C ALA A 119 -1.42 -1.65 -7.84
N GLU A 120 -2.22 -2.53 -7.22
CA GLU A 120 -1.79 -3.89 -6.88
C GLU A 120 -1.37 -4.72 -8.10
N ARG A 121 -2.09 -4.59 -9.23
CA ARG A 121 -1.73 -5.27 -10.48
C ARG A 121 -0.42 -4.74 -11.02
N ALA A 122 -0.24 -3.42 -11.00
CA ALA A 122 1.00 -2.78 -11.43
C ALA A 122 2.20 -3.31 -10.63
N PHE A 123 2.12 -3.27 -9.30
CA PHE A 123 3.17 -3.82 -8.44
C PHE A 123 3.41 -5.33 -8.70
N ALA A 124 2.35 -6.12 -8.88
CA ALA A 124 2.47 -7.54 -9.19
C ALA A 124 3.10 -7.84 -10.56
N ILE A 125 2.91 -6.98 -11.57
CA ILE A 125 3.58 -7.11 -12.88
C ILE A 125 5.06 -6.81 -12.72
N LEU A 126 5.37 -5.70 -12.05
CA LEU A 126 6.72 -5.18 -11.95
C LEU A 126 7.62 -5.98 -11.00
N LYS A 127 7.07 -6.92 -10.21
CA LYS A 127 7.86 -7.97 -9.55
C LYS A 127 8.65 -8.85 -10.52
N ASN A 128 8.26 -8.92 -11.80
CA ASN A 128 9.03 -9.60 -12.83
C ASN A 128 10.15 -8.69 -13.34
N ASN A 129 11.41 -9.10 -13.17
CA ASN A 129 12.58 -8.30 -13.55
C ASN A 129 12.54 -7.83 -15.02
N THR A 130 12.16 -8.71 -15.96
CA THR A 130 12.04 -8.34 -17.37
C THR A 130 10.95 -7.28 -17.60
N ALA A 131 9.80 -7.41 -16.93
CA ALA A 131 8.74 -6.40 -17.01
C ALA A 131 9.19 -5.05 -16.43
N ALA A 132 9.91 -5.07 -15.30
CA ALA A 132 10.47 -3.88 -14.68
C ALA A 132 11.49 -3.19 -15.59
N LYS A 133 12.43 -3.94 -16.19
CA LYS A 133 13.41 -3.42 -17.17
C LYS A 133 12.76 -2.77 -18.38
N VAL A 134 11.72 -3.42 -18.94
CA VAL A 134 10.97 -2.87 -20.07
C VAL A 134 10.24 -1.58 -19.66
N PHE A 135 9.58 -1.58 -18.50
CA PHE A 135 8.90 -0.40 -17.98
C PHE A 135 9.87 0.76 -17.77
N ASP A 136 10.95 0.55 -17.04
CA ASP A 136 11.97 1.57 -16.76
C ASP A 136 12.53 2.17 -18.05
N HIS A 137 12.86 1.34 -19.03
CA HIS A 137 13.36 1.83 -20.31
C HIS A 137 12.35 2.75 -21.03
N ILE A 138 11.06 2.44 -20.99
CA ILE A 138 9.99 3.28 -21.58
C ILE A 138 9.84 4.59 -20.80
N ILE A 139 9.99 4.56 -19.48
CA ILE A 139 9.95 5.75 -18.63
C ILE A 139 11.11 6.70 -18.97
N ASN A 140 12.31 6.16 -19.11
CA ASN A 140 13.51 6.92 -19.38
C ASN A 140 13.65 7.32 -20.87
N ASN A 141 12.93 6.64 -21.78
CA ASN A 141 12.95 6.90 -23.22
C ASN A 141 11.54 6.95 -23.82
N PRO A 142 10.69 7.94 -23.46
CA PRO A 142 9.35 8.04 -24.03
C PRO A 142 9.38 8.20 -25.56
N GLY A 143 8.56 7.41 -26.24
CA GLY A 143 8.50 7.35 -27.70
C GLY A 143 9.40 6.27 -28.33
N CYS A 144 10.03 5.41 -27.52
CA CYS A 144 10.85 4.30 -28.00
C CYS A 144 10.03 3.21 -28.73
N TYR A 145 10.73 2.41 -29.51
CA TYR A 145 10.20 1.29 -30.29
C TYR A 145 10.54 -0.06 -29.66
N GLN A 146 9.80 -1.10 -30.06
CA GLN A 146 9.98 -2.45 -29.52
C GLN A 146 11.37 -3.02 -29.83
N THR A 147 11.94 -2.67 -30.98
CA THR A 147 13.27 -3.12 -31.41
C THR A 147 14.36 -2.56 -30.51
N GLU A 148 14.26 -1.28 -30.12
CA GLU A 148 15.23 -0.63 -29.23
C GLU A 148 15.27 -1.32 -27.86
N ILE A 149 14.10 -1.65 -27.30
CA ILE A 149 13.99 -2.39 -26.03
C ILE A 149 14.60 -3.79 -26.15
N ALA A 150 14.27 -4.52 -27.23
CA ALA A 150 14.76 -5.87 -27.46
C ALA A 150 16.29 -5.92 -27.60
N GLU A 151 16.86 -4.99 -28.37
CA GLU A 151 18.30 -4.86 -28.58
C GLU A 151 19.03 -4.45 -27.30
N LYS A 152 18.52 -3.42 -26.58
CA LYS A 152 19.15 -2.90 -25.36
C LYS A 152 19.34 -3.97 -24.29
N PHE A 153 18.36 -4.84 -24.10
CA PHE A 153 18.39 -5.87 -23.06
C PHE A 153 18.67 -7.27 -23.59
N SER A 154 18.93 -7.43 -24.89
CA SER A 154 19.11 -8.74 -25.54
C SER A 154 17.94 -9.71 -25.27
N ILE A 155 16.71 -9.20 -25.26
CA ILE A 155 15.48 -9.97 -25.03
C ILE A 155 14.79 -10.24 -26.38
N HIS A 156 14.26 -11.45 -26.56
CA HIS A 156 13.50 -11.80 -27.75
C HIS A 156 12.27 -10.87 -27.96
N HIS A 157 12.01 -10.45 -29.20
CA HIS A 157 10.94 -9.50 -29.52
C HIS A 157 9.57 -9.94 -28.99
N ASP A 158 9.21 -11.22 -29.10
CA ASP A 158 7.92 -11.72 -28.59
C ASP A 158 7.81 -11.64 -27.06
N THR A 159 8.93 -11.81 -26.35
CA THR A 159 8.98 -11.65 -24.89
C THR A 159 8.76 -10.19 -24.52
N VAL A 160 9.43 -9.26 -25.22
CA VAL A 160 9.18 -7.81 -25.04
C VAL A 160 7.72 -7.47 -25.30
N ARG A 161 7.15 -7.99 -26.41
CA ARG A 161 5.74 -7.79 -26.76
C ARG A 161 4.80 -8.29 -25.66
N HIS A 162 5.08 -9.46 -25.09
CA HIS A 162 4.32 -10.02 -23.99
C HIS A 162 4.31 -9.09 -22.76
N HIS A 163 5.47 -8.55 -22.39
CA HIS A 163 5.57 -7.62 -21.26
C HIS A 163 4.88 -6.29 -21.55
N ILE A 164 5.04 -5.72 -22.75
CA ILE A 164 4.38 -4.48 -23.17
C ILE A 164 2.87 -4.61 -23.09
N LEU A 165 2.29 -5.73 -23.55
CA LEU A 165 0.85 -5.96 -23.45
C LEU A 165 0.39 -5.91 -21.99
N ARG A 166 1.09 -6.59 -21.08
CA ARG A 166 0.72 -6.62 -19.66
C ARG A 166 0.90 -5.26 -18.98
N LEU A 167 1.95 -4.53 -19.31
CA LEU A 167 2.19 -3.18 -18.80
C LEU A 167 1.08 -2.22 -19.27
N SER A 168 0.66 -2.33 -20.55
CA SER A 168 -0.42 -1.52 -21.10
C SER A 168 -1.79 -1.86 -20.51
N GLU A 169 -2.09 -3.14 -20.31
CA GLU A 169 -3.32 -3.60 -19.63
C GLU A 169 -3.44 -3.10 -18.18
N ALA A 170 -2.31 -2.75 -17.54
CA ALA A 170 -2.26 -2.17 -16.21
C ALA A 170 -2.10 -0.65 -16.20
N GLU A 171 -2.24 0.02 -17.35
CA GLU A 171 -2.13 1.48 -17.48
C GLU A 171 -0.76 2.04 -17.05
N LEU A 172 0.26 1.18 -16.99
CA LEU A 172 1.65 1.59 -16.71
C LEU A 172 2.28 2.26 -17.93
N ILE A 173 1.90 1.84 -19.13
CA ILE A 173 2.37 2.41 -20.39
C ILE A 173 1.22 2.64 -21.36
N ASP A 174 1.38 3.64 -22.21
CA ASP A 174 0.54 3.91 -23.37
C ASP A 174 1.21 3.42 -24.65
N VAL A 175 0.39 2.89 -25.55
CA VAL A 175 0.83 2.36 -26.85
C VAL A 175 0.22 3.21 -27.96
N ILE A 176 1.05 3.96 -28.68
CA ILE A 176 0.61 4.88 -29.74
C ILE A 176 1.09 4.35 -31.09
N ARG A 177 0.17 4.21 -32.04
CA ARG A 177 0.50 3.84 -33.43
C ARG A 177 0.80 5.10 -34.24
N ASP A 178 1.98 5.14 -34.85
CA ASP A 178 2.44 6.21 -35.73
C ASP A 178 2.74 5.63 -37.12
N GLY A 179 1.70 5.61 -37.96
CA GLY A 179 1.77 4.96 -39.28
C GLY A 179 2.04 3.46 -39.20
N ARG A 180 3.24 3.03 -39.59
CA ARG A 180 3.68 1.62 -39.54
C ARG A 180 4.42 1.25 -38.26
N THR A 181 4.78 2.23 -37.43
CA THR A 181 5.54 2.02 -36.20
C THR A 181 4.63 2.14 -34.97
N VAL A 182 5.08 1.54 -33.88
CA VAL A 182 4.42 1.58 -32.58
C VAL A 182 5.40 2.19 -31.58
N LYS A 183 4.97 3.25 -30.90
CA LYS A 183 5.74 3.97 -29.89
C LYS A 183 5.13 3.77 -28.51
N TYR A 184 5.99 3.75 -27.49
CA TYR A 184 5.58 3.53 -26.11
C TYR A 184 5.83 4.76 -25.25
N PHE A 185 4.89 5.08 -24.37
CA PHE A 185 4.98 6.23 -23.48
C PHE A 185 4.58 5.84 -22.05
N PRO A 186 4.99 6.60 -21.02
CA PRO A 186 4.46 6.44 -19.67
C PRO A 186 2.93 6.61 -19.64
N GLY A 187 2.22 5.61 -19.13
CA GLY A 187 0.79 5.68 -18.87
C GLY A 187 0.48 6.45 -17.58
N GLU A 188 -0.79 6.73 -17.32
CA GLU A 188 -1.20 7.49 -16.13
C GLU A 188 -0.78 6.80 -14.82
N LEU A 189 -1.05 5.50 -14.67
CA LEU A 189 -0.64 4.76 -13.49
C LEU A 189 0.89 4.64 -13.39
N GLY A 190 1.58 4.59 -14.53
CA GLY A 190 3.05 4.62 -14.57
C GLY A 190 3.61 5.92 -13.99
N LYS A 191 3.02 7.07 -14.34
CA LYS A 191 3.40 8.38 -13.80
C LYS A 191 3.14 8.48 -12.29
N GLU A 192 1.99 7.98 -11.83
CA GLU A 192 1.66 7.91 -10.39
C GLU A 192 2.60 6.98 -9.61
N LEU A 193 3.12 5.93 -10.26
CA LEU A 193 4.07 5.03 -9.63
C LEU A 193 5.42 5.72 -9.42
N ILE A 194 5.95 6.39 -10.46
CA ILE A 194 7.27 7.05 -10.42
C ILE A 194 7.27 8.22 -9.45
N ASN A 195 6.18 8.97 -9.36
CA ASN A 195 6.09 10.07 -8.41
C ASN A 195 5.83 9.61 -6.95
N GLY A 196 5.73 8.29 -6.72
CA GLY A 196 5.52 7.69 -5.40
C GLY A 196 4.08 7.75 -4.88
N SER A 197 3.12 8.26 -5.64
CA SER A 197 1.75 8.49 -5.16
C SER A 197 0.95 7.21 -4.96
N LEU A 198 1.37 6.09 -5.57
CA LEU A 198 0.66 4.81 -5.46
C LEU A 198 0.87 4.08 -4.12
N ASN A 199 1.89 4.41 -3.33
CA ASN A 199 2.21 3.67 -2.10
C ASN A 199 2.35 4.59 -0.89
N VAL A 200 1.29 5.34 -0.58
CA VAL A 200 1.26 6.30 0.52
C VAL A 200 0.15 6.03 1.54
N LEU A 201 0.40 6.37 2.79
CA LEU A 201 -0.53 6.35 3.91
C LEU A 201 -1.43 7.58 3.87
N THR A 202 -2.47 7.52 3.04
CA THR A 202 -3.44 8.62 2.97
C THR A 202 -4.18 8.83 4.29
N GLU A 203 -4.62 10.06 4.57
CA GLU A 203 -5.48 10.35 5.72
C GLU A 203 -6.75 9.48 5.75
N ARG A 204 -7.26 9.11 4.57
CA ARG A 204 -8.40 8.20 4.43
C ARG A 204 -8.06 6.80 4.93
N TYR A 205 -6.88 6.29 4.59
CA TYR A 205 -6.39 5.00 5.08
C TYR A 205 -6.15 5.03 6.60
N ILE A 206 -5.51 6.08 7.11
CA ILE A 206 -5.22 6.21 8.54
C ILE A 206 -6.52 6.20 9.36
N ARG A 207 -7.52 6.99 8.96
CA ARG A 207 -8.85 6.99 9.60
C ARG A 207 -9.50 5.61 9.54
N PHE A 208 -9.49 4.97 8.37
CA PHE A 208 -10.01 3.62 8.21
C PHE A 208 -9.35 2.63 9.17
N LEU A 209 -8.02 2.68 9.32
CA LEU A 209 -7.28 1.79 10.21
C LEU A 209 -7.62 2.07 11.69
N ILE A 210 -7.71 3.34 12.09
CA ILE A 210 -8.11 3.74 13.44
C ILE A 210 -9.52 3.25 13.75
N ASP A 211 -10.49 3.52 12.86
CA ASP A 211 -11.88 3.06 13.01
C ASP A 211 -11.92 1.54 13.23
N LYS A 212 -11.11 0.79 12.48
CA LYS A 212 -10.98 -0.67 12.58
C LYS A 212 -10.32 -1.16 13.86
N LEU A 213 -9.47 -0.36 14.48
CA LEU A 213 -8.84 -0.67 15.77
C LEU A 213 -9.74 -0.26 16.94
N GLU A 214 -10.52 0.81 16.81
CA GLU A 214 -11.49 1.24 17.83
C GLU A 214 -12.67 0.25 17.98
N GLU A 215 -12.91 -0.60 16.97
CA GLU A 215 -13.79 -1.77 17.07
C GLU A 215 -13.39 -2.64 18.29
N GLY A 216 -14.14 -2.51 19.39
CA GLY A 216 -13.84 -3.22 20.64
C GLY A 216 -13.63 -2.37 21.89
N CYS A 217 -13.73 -1.03 21.82
CA CYS A 217 -13.33 -0.08 22.89
C CYS A 217 -11.80 0.00 23.11
N MET A 218 -10.99 -0.15 22.06
CA MET A 218 -9.57 0.10 22.17
C MET A 218 -9.28 1.58 21.87
N SER A 219 -8.26 2.14 22.53
CA SER A 219 -7.75 3.48 22.32
C SER A 219 -6.42 3.40 21.55
N PRO A 220 -6.44 3.38 20.21
CA PRO A 220 -5.20 3.45 19.44
C PRO A 220 -4.57 4.85 19.57
N GLU A 221 -3.32 4.90 20.02
CA GLU A 221 -2.51 6.10 20.04
C GLU A 221 -1.51 6.08 18.88
N ILE A 222 -1.51 7.14 18.06
CA ILE A 222 -0.49 7.32 17.02
C ILE A 222 0.79 7.81 17.69
N LEU A 223 1.84 7.00 17.67
CA LEU A 223 3.15 7.37 18.18
C LEU A 223 3.90 8.21 17.16
N GLU A 224 3.96 7.72 15.92
CA GLU A 224 4.70 8.34 14.81
C GLU A 224 3.93 8.11 13.50
N ARG A 225 4.00 9.07 12.59
CA ARG A 225 3.48 8.92 11.23
C ARG A 225 4.19 9.83 10.23
N ASP A 226 4.37 9.32 9.03
CA ASP A 226 4.74 10.05 7.82
C ASP A 226 3.94 9.51 6.62
N LEU A 227 4.35 9.84 5.38
CA LEU A 227 3.67 9.40 4.16
C LEU A 227 3.81 7.90 3.87
N HIS A 228 4.85 7.24 4.39
CA HIS A 228 5.19 5.84 4.12
C HIS A 228 5.24 5.00 5.41
N SER A 229 5.21 5.60 6.59
CA SER A 229 5.25 4.89 7.86
C SER A 229 4.19 5.34 8.86
N ILE A 230 3.67 4.39 9.65
CA ILE A 230 2.81 4.67 10.79
C ILE A 230 3.09 3.67 11.91
N SER A 231 3.20 4.19 13.14
CA SER A 231 3.37 3.42 14.36
C SER A 231 2.24 3.72 15.32
N LEU A 232 1.49 2.69 15.71
CA LEU A 232 0.35 2.74 16.61
C LEU A 232 0.64 1.94 17.87
N ARG A 233 0.26 2.47 19.03
CA ARG A 233 0.11 1.71 20.28
C ARG A 233 -1.36 1.47 20.52
N ILE A 234 -1.72 0.25 20.88
CA ILE A 234 -3.09 -0.14 21.19
C ILE A 234 -3.10 -0.58 22.66
N GLU A 235 -3.66 0.25 23.52
CA GLU A 235 -3.85 -0.09 24.93
C GLU A 235 -4.88 -1.22 25.05
N CYS A 236 -4.53 -2.27 25.79
CA CYS A 236 -5.44 -3.38 26.06
C CYS A 236 -5.80 -3.40 27.55
N PRO A 237 -7.09 -3.29 27.93
CA PRO A 237 -7.48 -3.20 29.34
C PRO A 237 -7.04 -4.39 30.22
N ASN A 238 -6.81 -5.55 29.60
CA ASN A 238 -6.58 -6.82 30.30
C ASN A 238 -5.29 -7.54 29.85
N SER A 239 -4.44 -6.91 29.04
CA SER A 239 -3.18 -7.49 28.58
C SER A 239 -2.12 -6.43 28.37
N GLU A 240 -0.90 -6.85 28.06
CA GLU A 240 0.14 -5.93 27.58
C GLU A 240 -0.35 -5.16 26.35
N ASP A 241 0.10 -3.92 26.27
CA ASP A 241 -0.11 -3.04 25.12
C ASP A 241 0.47 -3.67 23.87
N ILE A 242 -0.19 -3.45 22.73
CA ILE A 242 0.28 -3.98 21.46
C ILE A 242 0.70 -2.86 20.53
N SER A 243 1.84 -3.01 19.88
CA SER A 243 2.28 -2.12 18.81
C SER A 243 1.90 -2.66 17.43
N LEU A 244 1.49 -1.76 16.55
CA LEU A 244 1.34 -2.01 15.11
C LEU A 244 2.18 -0.97 14.38
N LYS A 245 3.23 -1.43 13.70
CA LYS A 245 4.05 -0.62 12.81
C LYS A 245 3.82 -1.06 11.37
N ILE A 246 3.58 -0.11 10.48
CA ILE A 246 3.49 -0.35 9.03
C ILE A 246 4.52 0.57 8.39
N GLN A 247 5.42 -0.01 7.60
CA GLN A 247 6.44 0.71 6.87
C GLN A 247 6.40 0.31 5.39
N LEU A 248 5.80 1.17 4.57
CA LEU A 248 5.74 1.01 3.14
C LEU A 248 7.17 1.14 2.58
N GLY A 249 7.64 0.09 1.92
CA GLY A 249 8.95 0.12 1.26
C GLY A 249 8.98 1.13 0.12
N PRO A 250 10.14 1.72 -0.19
CA PRO A 250 10.33 2.40 -1.47
C PRO A 250 10.00 1.41 -2.59
N TRP A 251 9.33 1.91 -3.63
CA TRP A 251 9.28 1.15 -4.87
C TRP A 251 10.68 1.25 -5.51
N GLU A 252 11.52 0.25 -5.25
CA GLU A 252 12.81 0.08 -5.92
C GLU A 252 12.57 -0.77 -7.16
N THR A 253 12.94 -0.23 -8.32
CA THR A 253 12.99 -1.01 -9.54
C THR A 253 14.13 -2.02 -9.44
N THR A 254 14.05 -3.16 -10.11
CA THR A 254 15.13 -4.17 -10.07
C THR A 254 16.48 -3.67 -10.59
N LEU A 255 16.53 -2.47 -11.18
CA LEU A 255 17.76 -1.78 -11.58
C LEU A 255 18.50 -1.20 -10.38
N ASP A 256 17.79 -0.68 -9.38
CA ASP A 256 18.38 -0.15 -8.14
C ASP A 256 19.10 -1.26 -7.35
N VAL A 257 18.61 -2.51 -7.46
CA VAL A 257 19.19 -3.68 -6.78
C VAL A 257 20.38 -4.27 -7.56
N GLU A 258 20.36 -4.25 -8.90
CA GLU A 258 21.47 -4.74 -9.72
C GLU A 258 22.68 -3.78 -9.67
N GLU A 259 22.46 -2.46 -9.63
CA GLU A 259 23.53 -1.46 -9.45
C GLU A 259 24.20 -1.56 -8.06
N GLU A 260 23.42 -1.78 -6.99
CA GLU A 260 23.98 -1.98 -5.65
C GLU A 260 24.78 -3.29 -5.51
N GLU A 261 24.42 -4.35 -6.23
CA GLU A 261 25.16 -5.61 -6.23
C GLU A 261 26.42 -5.58 -7.10
N GLU A 262 26.47 -4.74 -8.12
CA GLU A 262 27.66 -4.49 -8.93
C GLU A 262 28.67 -3.59 -8.18
N GLU A 263 28.21 -2.51 -7.52
CA GLU A 263 29.09 -1.65 -6.71
C GLU A 263 29.69 -2.39 -5.50
N LYS A 264 28.95 -3.32 -4.89
CA LYS A 264 29.47 -4.18 -3.80
C LYS A 264 30.45 -5.27 -4.28
N LYS A 265 30.53 -5.55 -5.58
CA LYS A 265 31.51 -6.49 -6.17
C LYS A 265 32.78 -5.80 -6.65
N GLU A 266 32.74 -4.49 -6.87
CA GLU A 266 33.90 -3.67 -7.27
C GLU A 266 34.58 -2.92 -6.10
N SER A 267 34.02 -3.03 -4.88
CA SER A 267 34.58 -2.49 -3.61
C SER A 267 35.28 -3.54 -2.77
#